data_AF-A0A089LNE7-F1
#
_entry.id   AF-A0A089LNE7-F1
#
_cell.length_a   1.000
_cell.length_b   1.000
_cell.length_c   1.000
_cell.angle_alpha   90.00
_cell.angle_beta   90.00
_cell.angle_gamma   90.00
#
_symmetry.space_group_name_H-M   'P 1'
#
loop_
_entity.id
_entity.type
_entity.pdbx_description
1 polymer ?
#
loop_
_entity_poly.entity_id
_entity_poly.type
_entity_poly.pdbx_seq_one_letter_code
_entity_poly.pdbx_strand_id
1 'polypeptide(L)'
;MAWHKTNIFTMMGEILLSGDPKIDLNIEERWKEENYQISTRDKRFIERVEEVIVIDLSDKNDPNLKVIPPVSTLKWENYSYQDGVPVTKSMNSYIIYFKTIFVHTEFHKDAHARFAIDGFDARHIITSNGGLAAPGFVYRKNWGDVTALIFPKTGWKRNHNILIDMRTPSTQWNGETKELLNIPLVQ
;
A
#
# COMPACT_ATOMS: atom_id res chain seq x y z
N MET A 1 -12.89 16.92 -3.52
CA MET A 1 -11.83 17.53 -2.68
C MET A 1 -10.86 16.41 -2.35
N ALA A 2 -9.57 16.56 -2.66
CA ALA A 2 -8.53 15.60 -2.29
C ALA A 2 -8.20 15.81 -0.81
N TRP A 3 -8.70 14.93 0.05
CA TRP A 3 -8.43 14.93 1.48
C TRP A 3 -6.94 14.63 1.69
N HIS A 4 -6.21 15.48 2.43
CA HIS A 4 -4.78 15.30 2.76
C HIS A 4 -3.88 14.86 1.59
N LYS A 5 -4.11 15.41 0.38
CA LYS A 5 -3.38 15.02 -0.85
C LYS A 5 -3.44 13.51 -1.16
N THR A 6 -4.53 12.85 -0.77
CA THR A 6 -4.85 11.47 -1.15
C THR A 6 -6.22 11.39 -1.82
N ASN A 7 -6.39 10.36 -2.63
CA ASN A 7 -7.66 9.95 -3.22
C ASN A 7 -8.11 8.55 -2.75
N ILE A 8 -7.47 7.97 -1.73
CA ILE A 8 -7.70 6.58 -1.32
C ILE A 8 -9.15 6.34 -0.87
N PHE A 9 -9.75 7.29 -0.14
CA PHE A 9 -11.14 7.15 0.33
C PHE A 9 -12.20 7.40 -0.74
N THR A 10 -11.86 8.14 -1.80
CA THR A 10 -12.75 8.34 -2.94
C THR A 10 -12.65 7.22 -3.97
N MET A 11 -11.46 6.62 -4.14
CA MET A 11 -11.20 5.60 -5.14
C MET A 11 -11.40 4.17 -4.62
N MET A 12 -11.15 3.93 -3.33
CA MET A 12 -11.28 2.61 -2.69
C MET A 12 -12.31 2.63 -1.55
N GLY A 13 -13.30 3.51 -1.64
CA GLY A 13 -14.35 3.64 -0.63
C GLY A 13 -15.10 2.32 -0.41
N GLU A 14 -15.32 1.53 -1.46
CA GLU A 14 -15.94 0.21 -1.41
C GLU A 14 -15.10 -0.87 -0.72
N ILE A 15 -13.81 -0.61 -0.45
CA ILE A 15 -12.92 -1.52 0.28
C ILE A 15 -12.72 -1.02 1.71
N LEU A 16 -12.48 0.28 1.86
CA LEU A 16 -12.15 0.89 3.15
C LEU A 16 -13.38 1.25 3.98
N LEU A 17 -14.50 1.57 3.32
CA LEU A 17 -15.74 2.04 3.96
C LEU A 17 -16.85 0.98 3.91
N SER A 18 -16.57 -0.23 3.40
CA SER A 18 -17.55 -1.33 3.35
C SER A 18 -17.86 -1.96 4.72
N GLY A 19 -17.75 -1.19 5.80
CA GLY A 19 -18.09 -1.61 7.17
C GLY A 19 -19.59 -1.47 7.47
N ASP A 20 -19.98 -1.89 8.67
CA ASP A 20 -21.33 -1.68 9.19
C ASP A 20 -21.68 -0.16 9.15
N PRO A 21 -22.79 0.25 8.50
CA PRO A 21 -23.21 1.66 8.45
C PRO A 21 -23.45 2.30 9.82
N LYS A 22 -23.50 1.51 10.90
CA LYS A 22 -23.59 1.99 12.29
C LYS A 22 -22.27 2.48 12.88
N ILE A 23 -21.14 2.17 12.24
CA ILE A 23 -19.84 2.66 12.70
C ILE A 23 -19.50 3.92 11.95
N ASP A 24 -19.49 5.02 12.72
CA ASP A 24 -18.80 6.22 12.29
C ASP A 24 -17.31 5.92 12.22
N LEU A 25 -16.82 5.77 10.98
CA LEU A 25 -15.40 5.52 10.73
C LEU A 25 -14.56 6.75 11.03
N ASN A 26 -15.17 7.95 11.12
CA ASN A 26 -14.53 9.24 11.31
C ASN A 26 -13.11 9.28 10.71
N ILE A 27 -13.06 9.06 9.39
CA ILE A 27 -11.80 8.86 8.66
C ILE A 27 -10.86 10.04 8.86
N GLU A 28 -11.40 11.24 9.02
CA GLU A 28 -10.65 12.48 9.30
C GLU A 28 -9.87 12.39 10.61
N GLU A 29 -10.48 11.84 11.66
CA GLU A 29 -9.82 11.62 12.95
C GLU A 29 -8.76 10.51 12.89
N ARG A 30 -8.86 9.57 11.95
CA ARG A 30 -7.94 8.42 11.85
C ARG A 30 -6.78 8.68 10.89
N TRP A 31 -7.00 9.44 9.83
CA TRP A 31 -6.06 9.67 8.75
C TRP A 31 -5.33 11.01 8.91
N LYS A 32 -4.47 11.08 9.92
CA LYS A 32 -3.78 12.32 10.30
C LYS A 32 -2.39 12.44 9.69
N GLU A 33 -2.07 13.62 9.16
CA GLU A 33 -0.73 13.93 8.62
C GLU A 33 0.40 13.78 9.65
N GLU A 34 0.10 13.92 10.95
CA GLU A 34 1.08 13.67 12.02
C GLU A 34 1.61 12.23 12.03
N ASN A 35 0.86 11.31 11.42
CA ASN A 35 1.27 9.92 11.27
C ASN A 35 2.11 9.66 10.01
N TYR A 36 2.31 10.64 9.11
CA TYR A 36 2.97 10.43 7.82
C TYR A 36 4.50 10.41 7.87
N GLN A 37 5.10 10.55 9.04
CA GLN A 37 6.54 10.45 9.19
C GLN A 37 6.91 9.23 10.02
N ILE A 38 7.90 8.48 9.54
CA ILE A 38 8.54 7.41 10.30
C ILE A 38 10.02 7.67 10.45
N SER A 39 10.58 7.21 11.57
CA SER A 39 12.01 7.28 11.80
C SER A 39 12.49 6.04 12.54
N THR A 40 13.72 5.60 12.27
CA THR A 40 14.39 4.65 13.17
C THR A 40 14.60 5.29 14.54
N ARG A 41 14.75 4.47 15.59
CA ARG A 41 14.96 4.97 16.97
C ARG A 41 16.16 5.90 17.10
N ASP A 42 17.22 5.60 16.36
CA ASP A 42 18.46 6.38 16.30
C ASP A 42 18.41 7.58 15.34
N LYS A 43 17.27 7.80 14.67
CA LYS A 43 17.04 8.90 13.72
C LYS A 43 17.95 8.91 12.49
N ARG A 44 18.70 7.83 12.22
CA ARG A 44 19.54 7.66 11.03
C ARG A 44 18.74 7.46 9.74
N PHE A 45 17.45 7.18 9.89
CA PHE A 45 16.47 7.15 8.83
C PHE A 45 15.24 7.94 9.26
N ILE A 46 14.80 8.88 8.42
CA ILE A 46 13.55 9.63 8.56
C ILE A 46 12.96 9.81 7.17
N GLU A 47 11.77 9.25 6.95
CA GLU A 47 11.03 9.38 5.71
C GLU A 47 9.61 9.89 6.00
N ARG A 48 9.10 10.72 5.09
CA ARG A 48 7.76 11.29 5.16
C ARG A 48 6.97 10.94 3.90
N VAL A 49 5.72 10.54 4.10
CA VAL A 49 4.71 10.42 3.04
C VAL A 49 4.21 11.82 2.68
N GLU A 50 4.30 12.18 1.40
CA GLU A 50 3.72 13.43 0.88
C GLU A 50 2.30 13.21 0.38
N GLU A 51 2.07 12.09 -0.32
CA GLU A 51 0.81 11.78 -1.00
C GLU A 51 0.60 10.26 -1.02
N VAL A 52 -0.66 9.83 -0.88
CA VAL A 52 -1.07 8.44 -1.12
C VAL A 52 -1.99 8.45 -2.33
N ILE A 53 -1.51 7.89 -3.44
CA ILE A 53 -2.15 7.98 -4.75
C ILE A 53 -2.67 6.60 -5.14
N VAL A 54 -3.98 6.48 -5.29
CA VAL A 54 -4.64 5.33 -5.89
C VAL A 54 -4.76 5.53 -7.39
N ILE A 55 -4.39 4.48 -8.12
CA ILE A 55 -4.41 4.39 -9.58
C ILE A 55 -5.30 3.21 -9.94
N ASP A 56 -6.36 3.45 -10.69
CA ASP A 56 -7.26 2.42 -11.20
C ASP A 56 -6.66 1.77 -12.46
N LEU A 57 -6.20 0.51 -12.35
CA LEU A 57 -5.64 -0.19 -13.50
C LEU A 57 -6.70 -0.62 -14.52
N SER A 58 -7.98 -0.65 -14.14
CA SER A 58 -9.06 -0.96 -15.07
C SER A 58 -9.41 0.23 -15.97
N ASP A 59 -9.08 1.46 -15.53
CA ASP A 59 -9.17 2.66 -16.35
C ASP A 59 -7.83 2.93 -17.06
N LYS A 60 -7.80 2.67 -18.37
CA LYS A 60 -6.62 2.92 -19.21
C LYS A 60 -6.24 4.40 -19.31
N ASN A 61 -7.16 5.30 -18.93
CA ASN A 61 -6.96 6.74 -18.96
C ASN A 61 -6.84 7.34 -17.54
N ASP A 62 -6.62 6.51 -16.51
CA ASP A 62 -6.41 7.02 -15.16
C ASP A 62 -5.27 8.05 -15.19
N PRO A 63 -5.51 9.30 -14.76
CA PRO A 63 -4.56 10.41 -14.91
C PRO A 63 -3.28 10.22 -14.08
N ASN A 64 -3.29 9.30 -13.11
CA ASN A 64 -2.18 9.00 -12.23
C ASN A 64 -1.27 7.90 -12.79
N LEU A 65 -1.61 7.23 -13.89
CA LEU A 65 -0.72 6.23 -14.53
C LEU A 65 0.69 6.77 -14.83
N LYS A 66 0.83 8.08 -15.03
CA LYS A 66 2.11 8.76 -15.30
C LYS A 66 3.04 8.89 -14.10
N VAL A 67 2.55 8.69 -12.87
CA VAL A 67 3.36 8.88 -11.63
C VAL A 67 4.12 7.63 -11.24
N ILE A 68 3.83 6.50 -11.87
CA ILE A 68 4.52 5.21 -11.69
C ILE A 68 5.27 4.81 -12.96
N PRO A 69 6.24 3.88 -12.89
CA PRO A 69 6.81 3.28 -14.08
C PRO A 69 5.73 2.61 -14.94
N PRO A 70 5.98 2.40 -16.26
CA PRO A 70 5.01 1.76 -17.13
C PRO A 70 4.54 0.42 -16.57
N VAL A 71 3.22 0.21 -16.52
CA VAL A 71 2.59 -0.99 -15.92
C VAL A 71 3.13 -2.29 -16.50
N SER A 72 3.49 -2.31 -17.79
CA SER A 72 4.11 -3.46 -18.46
C SER A 72 5.49 -3.86 -17.91
N THR A 73 6.14 -2.97 -17.15
CA THR A 73 7.42 -3.21 -16.50
C THR A 73 7.29 -3.60 -15.03
N LEU A 74 6.08 -3.54 -14.48
CA LEU A 74 5.80 -3.80 -13.07
C LEU A 74 5.41 -5.25 -12.85
N LYS A 75 5.84 -5.77 -11.71
CA LYS A 75 5.46 -7.06 -11.16
C LYS A 75 5.00 -6.88 -9.72
N TRP A 76 4.26 -7.85 -9.21
CA TRP A 76 3.94 -7.91 -7.79
C TRP A 76 4.50 -9.19 -7.15
N GLU A 77 4.89 -9.08 -5.89
CA GLU A 77 5.49 -10.15 -5.10
C GLU A 77 4.47 -11.27 -4.86
N ASN A 78 4.85 -12.49 -5.23
CA ASN A 78 4.02 -13.66 -5.02
C ASN A 78 4.87 -14.80 -4.47
N TYR A 79 4.49 -15.36 -3.33
CA TYR A 79 5.23 -16.45 -2.68
C TYR A 79 5.47 -17.68 -3.55
N SER A 80 4.60 -17.95 -4.53
CA SER A 80 4.74 -19.10 -5.44
C SER A 80 5.51 -18.77 -6.73
N TYR A 81 5.84 -17.50 -6.99
CA TYR A 81 6.57 -17.07 -8.20
C TYR A 81 7.77 -16.21 -7.79
N GLN A 82 8.97 -16.79 -7.81
CA GLN A 82 10.21 -16.10 -7.40
C GLN A 82 10.43 -14.78 -8.17
N ASP A 83 10.11 -14.76 -9.47
CA ASP A 83 10.22 -13.58 -10.33
C ASP A 83 9.01 -12.64 -10.24
N GLY A 84 8.08 -12.89 -9.31
CA GLY A 84 6.79 -12.20 -9.19
C GLY A 84 5.82 -12.47 -10.33
N VAL A 85 4.63 -11.88 -10.21
CA VAL A 85 3.59 -11.95 -11.24
C VAL A 85 3.50 -10.60 -11.96
N PRO A 86 3.51 -10.54 -13.30
CA PRO A 86 3.34 -9.29 -14.02
C PRO A 86 2.02 -8.60 -13.65
N VAL A 87 2.07 -7.29 -13.38
CA VAL A 87 0.87 -6.50 -13.03
C VAL A 87 -0.18 -6.56 -14.15
N THR A 88 0.25 -6.70 -15.41
CA THR A 88 -0.65 -6.85 -16.56
C THR A 88 -1.58 -8.07 -16.50
N LYS A 89 -1.29 -9.06 -15.63
CA LYS A 89 -2.19 -10.19 -15.38
C LYS A 89 -3.28 -9.89 -14.34
N SER A 90 -3.23 -8.72 -13.70
CA SER A 90 -4.09 -8.31 -12.59
C SER A 90 -4.70 -6.92 -12.82
N MET A 91 -5.07 -6.59 -14.07
CA MET A 91 -5.55 -5.24 -14.42
C MET A 91 -6.89 -4.85 -13.77
N ASN A 92 -7.69 -5.80 -13.27
CA ASN A 92 -8.86 -5.50 -12.44
C ASN A 92 -8.44 -5.25 -10.98
N SER A 93 -7.59 -4.24 -10.76
CA SER A 93 -6.98 -3.92 -9.47
C SER A 93 -6.68 -2.44 -9.38
N TYR A 94 -6.36 -1.98 -8.17
CA TYR A 94 -5.76 -0.69 -7.91
C TYR A 94 -4.25 -0.85 -7.70
N ILE A 95 -3.48 0.18 -8.06
CA ILE A 95 -2.16 0.43 -7.46
C ILE A 95 -2.32 1.52 -6.41
N ILE A 96 -1.83 1.29 -5.20
CA ILE A 96 -1.67 2.31 -4.16
C ILE A 96 -0.19 2.69 -4.13
N TYR A 97 0.12 3.89 -4.63
CA TYR A 97 1.47 4.44 -4.65
C TYR A 97 1.66 5.44 -3.51
N PHE A 98 2.70 5.22 -2.72
CA PHE A 98 3.10 6.09 -1.62
C PHE A 98 4.23 6.99 -2.10
N LYS A 99 3.91 8.25 -2.39
CA LYS A 99 4.91 9.26 -2.74
C LYS A 99 5.59 9.73 -1.46
N THR A 100 6.89 9.51 -1.37
CA THR A 100 7.66 9.81 -0.16
C THR A 100 8.85 10.73 -0.44
N ILE A 101 9.34 11.35 0.62
CA ILE A 101 10.60 12.10 0.64
C ILE A 101 11.46 11.66 1.83
N PHE A 102 12.76 11.55 1.62
CA PHE A 102 13.71 11.43 2.73
C PHE A 102 13.87 12.78 3.39
N VAL A 103 13.50 12.86 4.67
CA VAL A 103 13.87 13.99 5.53
C VAL A 103 15.33 13.83 5.95
N HIS A 104 15.76 12.59 6.22
CA HIS A 104 17.14 12.23 6.52
C HIS A 104 17.39 10.74 6.24
N THR A 105 18.53 10.38 5.66
CA THR A 105 18.94 8.97 5.57
C THR A 105 20.45 8.84 5.50
N GLU A 106 21.01 8.00 6.36
CA GLU A 106 22.39 7.50 6.25
C GLU A 106 22.47 6.16 5.49
N PHE A 107 21.32 5.62 5.08
CA PHE A 107 21.23 4.37 4.32
C PHE A 107 21.34 4.66 2.82
N HIS A 108 21.44 3.59 2.01
CA HIS A 108 21.30 3.74 0.56
C HIS A 108 19.97 4.44 0.24
N LYS A 109 20.00 5.40 -0.70
CA LYS A 109 18.83 6.19 -1.07
C LYS A 109 17.67 5.37 -1.66
N ASP A 110 17.92 4.12 -2.04
CA ASP A 110 16.89 3.20 -2.52
C ASP A 110 16.20 2.45 -1.37
N ALA A 111 16.67 2.61 -0.12
CA ALA A 111 16.06 2.01 1.06
C ALA A 111 14.89 2.89 1.54
N HIS A 112 13.71 2.64 0.99
CA HIS A 112 12.46 3.28 1.42
C HIS A 112 11.79 2.52 2.57
N ALA A 113 10.94 3.22 3.32
CA ALA A 113 10.00 2.62 4.23
C ALA A 113 9.11 1.63 3.47
N ARG A 114 8.80 0.52 4.13
CA ARG A 114 7.91 -0.49 3.61
C ARG A 114 6.49 -0.16 4.03
N PHE A 115 5.56 -0.11 3.08
CA PHE A 115 4.14 0.13 3.34
C PHE A 115 3.37 -1.18 3.30
N ALA A 116 2.44 -1.40 4.21
CA ALA A 116 1.58 -2.57 4.20
C ALA A 116 0.10 -2.16 4.28
N ILE A 117 -0.74 -2.97 3.63
CA ILE A 117 -2.17 -2.99 3.88
C ILE A 117 -2.49 -4.41 4.35
N ASP A 118 -2.85 -4.54 5.62
CA ASP A 118 -3.28 -5.78 6.25
C ASP A 118 -4.80 -5.74 6.46
N GLY A 119 -5.43 -6.89 6.73
CA GLY A 119 -6.89 -6.97 6.94
C GLY A 119 -7.59 -8.04 6.11
N PHE A 120 -6.85 -8.70 5.21
CA PHE A 120 -7.41 -9.53 4.17
C PHE A 120 -6.84 -10.95 4.21
N ASP A 121 -7.70 -11.92 3.97
CA ASP A 121 -7.34 -13.33 3.80
C ASP A 121 -6.61 -13.51 2.46
N ALA A 122 -5.29 -13.70 2.54
CA ALA A 122 -4.47 -14.12 1.42
C ALA A 122 -4.69 -15.61 1.14
N ARG A 123 -5.83 -15.93 0.51
CA ARG A 123 -6.18 -17.31 0.13
C ARG A 123 -5.06 -17.95 -0.68
N HIS A 124 -4.27 -18.80 -0.02
CA HIS A 124 -3.04 -19.40 -0.56
C HIS A 124 -3.26 -20.07 -1.93
N ILE A 125 -4.41 -20.73 -2.14
CA ILE A 125 -4.71 -21.39 -3.43
C ILE A 125 -4.81 -20.39 -4.59
N ILE A 126 -5.40 -19.21 -4.35
CA ILE A 126 -5.56 -18.19 -5.40
C ILE A 126 -4.21 -17.57 -5.70
N THR A 127 -3.42 -17.25 -4.67
CA THR A 127 -2.09 -16.69 -4.85
C THR A 127 -1.13 -17.68 -5.52
N SER A 128 -1.19 -18.97 -5.21
CA SER A 128 -0.36 -19.99 -5.88
C SER A 128 -0.62 -20.14 -7.38
N ASN A 129 -1.84 -19.83 -7.85
CA ASN A 129 -2.17 -19.83 -9.27
C ASN A 129 -1.90 -18.47 -9.96
N GLY A 130 -1.18 -17.56 -9.29
CA GLY A 130 -0.87 -16.23 -9.80
C GLY A 130 -2.05 -15.25 -9.71
N GLY A 131 -3.11 -15.61 -8.99
CA GLY A 131 -4.25 -14.74 -8.71
C GLY A 131 -3.96 -13.80 -7.55
N LEU A 132 -4.61 -12.63 -7.56
CA LEU A 132 -4.49 -11.62 -6.50
C LEU A 132 -5.78 -11.60 -5.66
N ALA A 133 -5.66 -11.87 -4.36
CA ALA A 133 -6.80 -11.89 -3.42
C ALA A 133 -6.59 -10.99 -2.18
N ALA A 134 -5.40 -10.42 -2.04
CA ALA A 134 -4.98 -9.55 -0.96
C ALA A 134 -3.91 -8.59 -1.50
N PRO A 135 -3.53 -7.54 -0.75
CA PRO A 135 -2.46 -6.62 -1.14
C PRO A 135 -1.15 -7.35 -1.48
N GLY A 136 -0.47 -6.90 -2.53
CA GLY A 136 0.85 -7.40 -2.92
C GLY A 136 1.85 -6.27 -3.15
N PHE A 137 3.11 -6.47 -2.79
CA PHE A 137 4.17 -5.49 -3.02
C PHE A 137 4.48 -5.37 -4.51
N VAL A 138 4.45 -4.15 -5.05
CA VAL A 138 4.81 -3.89 -6.45
C VAL A 138 6.29 -3.56 -6.54
N TYR A 139 6.94 -4.04 -7.60
CA TYR A 139 8.33 -3.74 -7.91
C TYR A 139 8.58 -3.77 -9.42
N ARG A 140 9.71 -3.22 -9.86
CA ARG A 140 10.12 -3.18 -11.27
C ARG A 140 11.33 -4.07 -11.54
N LYS A 141 12.43 -3.81 -10.86
CA LYS A 141 13.71 -4.51 -10.98
C LYS A 141 14.05 -5.28 -9.71
N ASN A 142 13.97 -4.62 -8.57
CA ASN A 142 14.32 -5.17 -7.26
C ASN A 142 13.19 -4.96 -6.27
N TRP A 143 13.04 -5.85 -5.29
CA TRP A 143 12.06 -5.66 -4.24
C TRP A 143 12.30 -4.33 -3.50
N GLY A 144 11.22 -3.56 -3.32
CA GLY A 144 11.27 -2.24 -2.66
C GLY A 144 11.67 -1.07 -3.56
N ASP A 145 11.93 -1.28 -4.85
CA ASP A 145 12.29 -0.18 -5.78
C ASP A 145 11.09 0.67 -6.22
N VAL A 146 9.88 0.27 -5.87
CA VAL A 146 8.65 1.03 -6.02
C VAL A 146 7.92 0.98 -4.69
N THR A 147 7.61 2.15 -4.12
CA THR A 147 6.81 2.31 -2.90
C THR A 147 5.32 2.14 -3.21
N ALA A 148 4.93 0.98 -3.72
CA ALA A 148 3.55 0.71 -4.12
C ALA A 148 3.05 -0.69 -3.75
N LEU A 149 1.73 -0.78 -3.60
CA LEU A 149 0.99 -2.01 -3.42
C LEU A 149 -0.01 -2.19 -4.57
N ILE A 150 -0.30 -3.43 -4.95
CA ILE A 150 -1.43 -3.77 -5.83
C ILE A 150 -2.55 -4.38 -4.98
N PHE A 151 -3.79 -3.98 -5.24
CA PHE A 151 -4.97 -4.45 -4.50
C PHE A 151 -6.09 -4.85 -5.47
N PRO A 152 -6.64 -6.08 -5.38
CA PRO A 152 -7.69 -6.52 -6.30
C PRO A 152 -9.02 -5.85 -6.01
N LYS A 153 -9.77 -5.42 -7.04
CA LYS A 153 -11.09 -4.79 -6.82
C LYS A 153 -12.11 -5.76 -6.21
N THR A 154 -11.99 -7.05 -6.51
CA THR A 154 -12.91 -8.10 -6.11
C THR A 154 -12.16 -9.36 -5.65
N GLY A 155 -12.86 -10.29 -5.01
CA GLY A 155 -12.28 -11.58 -4.61
C GLY A 155 -11.38 -11.53 -3.37
N TRP A 156 -11.27 -10.38 -2.71
CA TRP A 156 -10.71 -10.27 -1.37
C TRP A 156 -11.77 -10.65 -0.32
N LYS A 157 -11.30 -11.12 0.84
CA LYS A 157 -12.13 -11.36 2.01
C LYS A 157 -11.47 -10.72 3.20
N ARG A 158 -12.18 -9.82 3.88
CA ARG A 158 -11.69 -9.21 5.11
C ARG A 158 -11.76 -10.22 6.26
N ASN A 159 -10.72 -10.30 7.08
CA ASN A 159 -10.63 -11.24 8.22
C ASN A 159 -10.30 -10.57 9.56
N HIS A 160 -9.80 -9.33 9.57
CA HIS A 160 -9.56 -8.53 10.76
C HIS A 160 -9.60 -7.02 10.41
N ASN A 161 -9.12 -6.17 11.31
CA ASN A 161 -9.02 -4.73 11.08
C ASN A 161 -8.26 -4.46 9.77
N ILE A 162 -8.72 -3.49 8.99
CA ILE A 162 -7.89 -2.99 7.87
C ILE A 162 -6.86 -2.07 8.50
N LEU A 163 -5.60 -2.44 8.37
CA LEU A 163 -4.46 -1.67 8.86
C LEU A 163 -3.67 -1.18 7.66
N ILE A 164 -3.44 0.13 7.57
CA ILE A 164 -2.43 0.69 6.69
C ILE A 164 -1.28 1.13 7.59
N ASP A 165 -0.10 0.54 7.38
CA ASP A 165 1.10 0.87 8.16
C ASP A 165 2.30 1.16 7.25
N MET A 166 3.28 1.82 7.85
CA MET A 166 4.61 1.95 7.29
C MET A 166 5.66 1.49 8.30
N ARG A 167 6.75 0.93 7.79
CA ARG A 167 7.82 0.32 8.58
C ARG A 167 9.16 0.83 8.08
N THR A 168 10.06 1.17 8.98
CA THR A 168 11.43 1.55 8.58
C THR A 168 12.10 0.37 7.86
N PRO A 169 13.00 0.61 6.88
CA PRO A 169 13.80 -0.46 6.28
C PRO A 169 14.56 -1.23 7.38
N SER A 170 14.32 -2.53 7.54
CA SER A 170 14.91 -3.30 8.64
C SER A 170 16.10 -4.15 8.19
N THR A 171 17.28 -3.81 8.73
CA THR A 171 18.37 -4.78 8.93
C THR A 171 18.89 -4.79 10.38
N GLN A 172 18.31 -3.99 11.30
CA GLN A 172 18.79 -3.85 12.69
C GLN A 172 17.67 -3.63 13.73
N TRP A 173 17.96 -3.88 15.01
CA TRP A 173 17.06 -3.80 16.20
C TRP A 173 16.38 -2.43 16.46
N ASN A 174 16.65 -1.41 15.64
CA ASN A 174 16.17 -0.04 15.79
C ASN A 174 14.96 0.30 14.89
N GLY A 175 14.34 -0.71 14.29
CA GLY A 175 13.18 -0.53 13.42
C GLY A 175 11.94 -0.04 14.16
N GLU A 176 11.11 0.70 13.46
CA GLU A 176 9.83 1.21 13.95
C GLU A 176 8.71 0.86 12.95
N THR A 177 7.49 0.77 13.48
CA THR A 177 6.25 0.65 12.69
C THR A 177 5.33 1.79 13.09
N LYS A 178 4.73 2.44 12.10
CA LYS A 178 3.79 3.54 12.31
C LYS A 178 2.49 3.23 11.59
N GLU A 179 1.40 3.22 12.35
CA GLU A 179 0.05 3.10 11.82
C GLU A 179 -0.36 4.41 11.12
N LEU A 180 -0.82 4.29 9.88
CA LEU A 180 -1.42 5.38 9.10
C LEU A 180 -2.95 5.35 9.19
N LEU A 181 -3.53 4.16 9.24
CA LEU A 181 -4.98 3.95 9.33
C LEU A 181 -5.28 2.61 10.02
N ASN A 182 -6.31 2.60 10.86
CA ASN A 182 -6.87 1.37 11.42
C ASN A 182 -8.39 1.44 11.44
N ILE A 183 -9.00 0.57 10.65
CA ILE A 183 -10.44 0.41 10.53
C ILE A 183 -10.81 -0.90 11.23
N PRO A 184 -11.63 -0.88 12.29
CA PRO A 184 -11.99 -2.09 13.04
C PRO A 184 -12.83 -3.06 12.21
N LEU A 185 -12.59 -4.38 12.36
CA LEU A 185 -13.50 -5.40 11.85
C LEU A 185 -14.75 -5.41 12.74
N VAL A 186 -15.90 -5.42 12.09
CA VAL A 186 -17.20 -5.45 12.75
C VAL A 186 -17.82 -6.81 12.48
N GLN A 187 -18.22 -7.50 13.55
CA GLN A 187 -18.94 -8.78 13.48
C GLN A 187 -20.44 -8.54 13.37
#